data_AF-A0A6V8DVB8-F1
#
_entry.id   AF-A0A6V8DVB8-F1
#
_cell.length_a   1.000
_cell.length_b   1.000
_cell.length_c   1.000
_cell.angle_alpha   90.00
_cell.angle_beta   90.00
_cell.angle_gamma   90.00
#
_symmetry.space_group_name_H-M   'P 1'
#
loop_
_entity.id
_entity.type
_entity.pdbx_description
1 polymer ?
#
loop_
_entity_poly.entity_id
_entity_poly.type
_entity_poly.pdbx_seq_one_letter_code
_entity_poly.pdbx_strand_id
1 'polypeptide(L)'
;PIINVRIDDFCRTWTDTLDSRMMNPGVHHVTAARTPGWWESAHLGFATMPQIRQLMEHLEDGSRGKWKPGKLAEGQLHLLHDATLAPPTIDDLVWDGESERIEIERPPFDGPELPLDEIFTPLHTRQGCYNHRGRLARCVHHLHRAFHSNIYRRGSARQWDDVISVQKR
;
A
#
# COMPACT_ATOMS: atom_id res chain seq x y z
N PRO A 1 -12.10 -13.71 9.57
CA PRO A 1 -10.75 -14.27 9.79
C PRO A 1 -9.69 -13.29 9.27
N ILE A 2 -8.53 -13.23 9.90
CA ILE A 2 -7.37 -12.45 9.44
C ILE A 2 -6.17 -13.38 9.49
N ILE A 3 -5.40 -13.45 8.40
CA ILE A 3 -4.16 -14.23 8.35
C ILE A 3 -2.97 -13.32 8.05
N ASN A 4 -1.81 -13.69 8.58
CA ASN A 4 -0.56 -13.01 8.27
C ASN A 4 -0.09 -13.43 6.88
N VAL A 5 0.30 -12.43 6.11
CA VAL A 5 0.81 -12.60 4.76
C VAL A 5 2.03 -11.73 4.58
N ARG A 6 2.85 -12.08 3.61
CA ARG A 6 3.96 -11.30 3.13
C ARG A 6 3.61 -10.80 1.74
N ILE A 7 3.78 -9.50 1.51
CA ILE A 7 3.73 -8.91 0.16
C ILE A 7 5.15 -8.74 -0.37
N ASP A 8 5.33 -8.99 -1.66
CA ASP A 8 6.61 -8.82 -2.35
C ASP A 8 6.45 -7.99 -3.62
N ASP A 9 7.50 -7.23 -3.97
CA ASP A 9 7.59 -6.36 -5.16
C ASP A 9 6.63 -5.15 -5.20
N PHE A 10 5.82 -4.99 -4.16
CA PHE A 10 5.06 -3.77 -3.86
C PHE A 10 5.05 -3.52 -2.35
N CYS A 11 4.86 -2.25 -1.97
CA CYS A 11 4.85 -1.83 -0.57
C CYS A 11 3.59 -1.04 -0.25
N ARG A 12 3.23 -0.97 1.04
CA ARG A 12 2.22 -0.02 1.51
C ARG A 12 2.82 1.37 1.63
N THR A 13 2.17 2.34 1.02
CA THR A 13 2.56 3.77 1.08
C THR A 13 1.41 4.64 1.57
N TRP A 14 1.73 5.84 2.01
CA TRP A 14 0.74 6.87 2.28
C TRP A 14 0.20 7.48 0.99
N THR A 15 -1.06 7.92 0.98
CA THR A 15 -1.64 8.71 -0.11
C THR A 15 -1.85 10.18 0.32
N ASP A 16 -2.16 11.06 -0.63
CA ASP A 16 -2.31 12.52 -0.45
C ASP A 16 -3.76 12.97 -0.17
N THR A 17 -4.65 12.07 0.26
CA THR A 17 -6.09 12.34 0.27
C THR A 17 -6.62 13.06 1.51
N LEU A 18 -5.81 13.26 2.57
CA LEU A 18 -6.30 13.82 3.84
C LEU A 18 -5.66 15.14 4.25
N ASP A 19 -6.53 16.08 4.61
CA ASP A 19 -6.24 17.25 5.43
C ASP A 19 -5.83 16.79 6.84
N SER A 20 -4.72 17.35 7.37
CA SER A 20 -4.20 17.03 8.70
C SER A 20 -5.19 17.27 9.85
N ARG A 21 -6.27 18.03 9.61
CA ARG A 21 -7.34 18.29 10.58
C ARG A 21 -8.32 17.12 10.74
N MET A 22 -8.31 16.15 9.81
CA MET A 22 -9.17 14.95 9.87
C MET A 22 -8.48 13.77 10.58
N MET A 23 -7.52 14.07 11.46
CA MET A 23 -6.65 13.10 12.14
C MET A 23 -7.36 12.16 13.13
N ASN A 24 -8.66 12.38 13.43
CA ASN A 24 -9.37 11.60 14.46
C ASN A 24 -10.87 11.41 14.18
N PRO A 25 -11.36 10.17 13.98
CA PRO A 25 -10.62 8.95 13.64
C PRO A 25 -10.40 8.93 12.12
N GLY A 26 -9.28 9.48 11.67
CA GLY A 26 -8.99 9.52 10.23
C GLY A 26 -8.62 8.13 9.74
N VAL A 27 -9.39 7.54 8.83
CA VAL A 27 -8.93 6.34 8.11
C VAL A 27 -7.82 6.79 7.16
N HIS A 28 -6.57 6.70 7.63
CA HIS A 28 -5.42 7.06 6.83
C HIS A 28 -5.37 6.16 5.61
N HIS A 29 -5.49 6.77 4.45
CA HIS A 29 -5.64 6.04 3.22
C HIS A 29 -4.28 5.48 2.79
N VAL A 30 -3.94 4.34 3.38
CA VAL A 30 -2.84 3.48 2.94
C VAL A 30 -3.17 2.99 1.55
N THR A 31 -2.16 3.01 0.70
CA THR A 31 -2.23 2.58 -0.69
C THR A 31 -1.07 1.64 -0.99
N ALA A 32 -0.94 1.18 -2.23
CA ALA A 32 0.17 0.36 -2.68
C ALA A 32 0.97 1.05 -3.79
N ALA A 33 2.28 0.78 -3.83
CA ALA A 33 3.15 1.20 -4.91
C ALA A 33 4.15 0.10 -5.24
N ARG A 34 4.48 -0.06 -6.53
CA ARG A 34 5.53 -0.95 -7.02
C ARG A 34 6.86 -0.58 -6.36
N THR A 35 7.59 -1.57 -5.87
CA THR A 35 8.98 -1.42 -5.41
C THR A 35 9.66 -2.76 -5.64
N PRO A 36 10.36 -2.95 -6.76
CA PRO A 36 11.05 -4.21 -7.07
C PRO A 36 12.00 -4.61 -5.95
N GLY A 37 12.04 -5.90 -5.62
CA GLY A 37 12.86 -6.45 -4.55
C GLY A 37 12.26 -6.29 -3.15
N TRP A 38 11.21 -5.48 -2.96
CA TRP A 38 10.60 -5.23 -1.65
C TRP A 38 9.98 -6.49 -1.03
N TRP A 39 9.92 -6.53 0.30
CA TRP A 39 9.09 -7.44 1.08
C TRP A 39 8.56 -6.74 2.35
N GLU A 40 7.34 -7.04 2.78
CA GLU A 40 6.87 -6.66 4.12
C GLU A 40 5.72 -7.55 4.62
N SER A 41 5.56 -7.63 5.94
CA SER A 41 4.43 -8.31 6.56
C SER A 41 3.15 -7.48 6.47
N ALA A 42 2.04 -8.15 6.18
CA ALA A 42 0.71 -7.58 6.06
C ALA A 42 -0.35 -8.55 6.58
N HIS A 43 -1.61 -8.13 6.53
CA HIS A 43 -2.75 -8.92 6.97
C HIS A 43 -3.75 -9.06 5.83
N LEU A 44 -4.15 -10.29 5.55
CA LEU A 44 -5.23 -10.58 4.62
C LEU A 44 -6.52 -10.83 5.40
N GLY A 45 -7.49 -9.93 5.21
CA GLY A 45 -8.81 -10.04 5.81
C GLY A 45 -9.80 -10.76 4.90
N PHE A 46 -10.57 -11.68 5.47
CA PHE A 46 -11.67 -12.35 4.79
C PHE A 46 -12.97 -11.61 5.08
N ALA A 47 -13.40 -10.80 4.11
CA ALA A 47 -14.62 -10.01 4.19
C ALA A 47 -15.66 -10.54 3.20
N THR A 48 -16.91 -10.61 3.65
CA THR A 48 -18.06 -10.87 2.80
C THR A 48 -18.35 -9.66 1.90
N MET A 49 -19.06 -9.86 0.79
CA MET A 49 -19.45 -8.75 -0.09
C MET A 49 -20.21 -7.62 0.62
N PRO A 50 -21.14 -7.86 1.56
CA PRO A 50 -21.75 -6.79 2.36
C PRO A 50 -20.73 -6.00 3.18
N GLN A 51 -19.73 -6.66 3.79
CA GLN A 51 -18.68 -5.99 4.56
C GLN A 51 -17.77 -5.15 3.67
N ILE A 52 -17.44 -5.64 2.46
CA ILE A 52 -16.69 -4.86 1.47
C ILE A 52 -17.47 -3.60 1.07
N ARG A 53 -18.78 -3.69 0.83
CA ARG A 53 -19.60 -2.52 0.50
C ARG A 53 -19.59 -1.48 1.62
N GLN A 54 -19.76 -1.91 2.87
CA GLN A 54 -19.69 -1.02 4.03
C GLN A 54 -18.30 -0.37 4.17
N LEU A 55 -17.22 -1.12 3.95
CA LEU A 55 -15.86 -0.58 3.94
C LEU A 55 -15.72 0.51 2.86
N MET A 56 -16.19 0.25 1.65
CA MET A 56 -16.11 1.21 0.54
C MET A 56 -16.94 2.47 0.82
N GLU A 57 -18.16 2.34 1.34
CA GLU A 57 -19.00 3.47 1.74
C GLU A 57 -18.30 4.34 2.81
N HIS A 58 -17.64 3.71 3.77
CA HIS A 58 -16.86 4.42 4.79
C HIS A 58 -15.64 5.14 4.19
N LEU A 59 -14.92 4.49 3.27
CA LEU A 59 -13.78 5.10 2.56
C LEU A 59 -14.20 6.27 1.66
N GLU A 60 -15.42 6.22 1.10
CA GLU A 60 -15.96 7.30 0.25
C GLU A 60 -16.29 8.57 1.03
N ASP A 61 -16.52 8.51 2.34
CA ASP A 61 -16.82 9.66 3.21
C ASP A 61 -17.87 10.61 2.58
N GLY A 62 -18.99 10.02 2.15
CA GLY A 62 -20.10 10.74 1.48
C GLY A 62 -19.83 11.18 0.04
N SER A 63 -18.64 10.90 -0.51
CA SER A 63 -18.25 11.27 -1.88
C SER A 63 -18.03 10.06 -2.79
N ARG A 64 -19.07 9.76 -3.56
CA ARG A 64 -19.12 8.58 -4.45
C ARG A 64 -18.00 8.55 -5.48
N GLY A 65 -17.50 7.34 -5.76
CA GLY A 65 -16.58 7.05 -6.84
C GLY A 65 -15.12 7.44 -6.57
N LYS A 66 -14.77 7.83 -5.34
CA LYS A 66 -13.38 8.06 -4.93
C LYS A 66 -12.61 6.77 -4.69
N TRP A 67 -13.29 5.66 -4.45
CA TRP A 67 -12.67 4.36 -4.19
C TRP A 67 -13.25 3.31 -5.11
N LYS A 68 -12.40 2.40 -5.61
CA LYS A 68 -12.80 1.26 -6.41
C LYS A 68 -12.18 -0.05 -5.92
N PRO A 69 -12.91 -1.18 -5.99
CA PRO A 69 -12.30 -2.51 -6.00
C PRO A 69 -11.40 -2.71 -7.20
N GLY A 70 -10.11 -2.89 -6.94
CA GLY A 70 -9.12 -3.34 -7.92
C GLY A 70 -8.46 -4.66 -7.53
N LYS A 71 -7.92 -5.33 -8.54
CA LYS A 71 -7.00 -6.46 -8.40
C LYS A 71 -5.64 -5.99 -8.91
N LEU A 72 -4.57 -6.25 -8.17
CA LEU A 72 -3.23 -5.90 -8.60
C LEU A 72 -2.81 -6.82 -9.76
N ALA A 73 -2.06 -6.28 -10.72
CA ALA A 73 -1.53 -7.02 -11.85
C ALA A 73 -0.02 -7.32 -11.70
N GLU A 74 0.55 -7.03 -10.54
CA GLU A 74 1.97 -7.22 -10.23
C GLU A 74 2.16 -7.40 -8.72
N GLY A 75 3.32 -7.94 -8.34
CA GLY A 75 3.63 -8.33 -6.97
C GLY A 75 3.46 -9.82 -6.73
N GLN A 76 3.73 -10.25 -5.50
CA GLN A 76 3.38 -11.58 -5.00
C GLN A 76 2.85 -11.49 -3.57
N LEU A 77 2.09 -12.51 -3.17
CA LEU A 77 1.60 -12.66 -1.82
C LEU A 77 1.87 -14.08 -1.33
N HIS A 78 2.47 -14.21 -0.15
CA HIS A 78 2.70 -15.51 0.49
C HIS A 78 2.06 -15.53 1.87
N LEU A 79 1.62 -16.69 2.33
CA LEU A 79 1.29 -16.86 3.73
C LEU A 79 2.58 -16.72 4.56
N LEU A 80 2.52 -15.93 5.63
CA LEU A 80 3.69 -15.63 6.47
C LEU A 80 3.61 -16.44 7.77
N HIS A 81 4.58 -17.34 7.99
CA HIS A 81 4.71 -18.11 9.22
C HIS A 81 5.63 -17.41 10.23
N ASP A 82 6.70 -16.79 9.77
CA ASP A 82 7.63 -16.02 10.58
C ASP A 82 7.09 -14.61 10.87
N ALA A 83 6.48 -14.47 12.04
CA ALA A 83 5.97 -13.19 12.51
C ALA A 83 7.08 -12.16 12.85
N THR A 84 8.36 -12.54 12.77
CA THR A 84 9.50 -11.63 13.05
C THR A 84 10.10 -11.00 11.80
N LEU A 85 9.58 -11.33 10.60
CA LEU A 85 10.01 -10.75 9.34
C LEU A 85 9.96 -9.21 9.37
N ALA A 86 11.14 -8.60 9.32
CA ALA A 86 11.29 -7.16 9.18
C ALA A 86 11.31 -6.76 7.69
N PRO A 87 10.66 -5.65 7.31
CA PRO A 87 10.79 -5.09 5.96
C PRO A 87 12.18 -4.48 5.76
N PRO A 88 12.61 -4.25 4.51
CA PRO A 88 13.81 -3.47 4.20
C PRO A 88 13.76 -2.09 4.87
N THR A 89 14.91 -1.58 5.27
CA THR A 89 15.07 -0.27 5.90
C THR A 89 15.14 0.85 4.85
N ILE A 90 15.24 2.10 5.30
CA ILE A 90 15.44 3.23 4.40
C ILE A 90 16.81 3.15 3.72
N ASP A 91 17.82 2.62 4.39
CA ASP A 91 19.20 2.54 3.90
C ASP A 91 19.38 1.45 2.84
N ASP A 92 18.48 0.46 2.80
CA ASP A 92 18.46 -0.61 1.79
C ASP A 92 17.86 -0.14 0.45
N LEU A 93 17.27 1.06 0.40
CA LEU A 93 16.63 1.59 -0.80
C LEU A 93 17.65 2.18 -1.77
N VAL A 94 17.62 1.67 -3.00
CA VAL A 94 18.34 2.25 -4.13
C VAL A 94 17.37 3.08 -4.97
N TRP A 95 17.78 4.31 -5.30
CA TRP A 95 17.01 5.23 -6.15
C TRP A 95 17.85 5.65 -7.36
N ASP A 96 17.31 5.43 -8.55
CA ASP A 96 17.97 5.76 -9.83
C ASP A 96 17.58 7.13 -10.39
N GLY A 97 16.79 7.92 -9.65
CA GLY A 97 16.23 9.19 -10.09
C GLY A 97 14.77 9.08 -10.56
N GLU A 98 14.29 7.88 -10.86
CA GLU A 98 12.92 7.64 -11.34
C GLU A 98 12.14 6.70 -10.40
N SER A 99 12.77 5.58 -10.02
CA SER A 99 12.15 4.48 -9.30
C SER A 99 12.99 4.01 -8.11
N GLU A 100 12.32 3.52 -7.06
CA GLU A 100 12.96 2.93 -5.90
C GLU A 100 12.89 1.41 -5.95
N ARG A 101 13.98 0.74 -5.58
CA ARG A 101 14.09 -0.72 -5.52
C ARG A 101 14.95 -1.17 -4.36
N ILE A 102 14.89 -2.46 -4.07
CA ILE A 102 15.74 -3.16 -3.10
C ILE A 102 16.66 -4.10 -3.87
N GLU A 103 17.96 -4.06 -3.55
CA GLU A 103 18.98 -4.91 -4.19
C GLU A 103 19.57 -5.97 -3.25
N ILE A 104 19.34 -5.84 -1.93
CA ILE A 104 19.76 -6.85 -0.96
C ILE A 104 18.98 -8.15 -1.15
N GLU A 105 19.58 -9.26 -0.73
CA GLU A 105 18.96 -10.57 -0.87
C GLU A 105 17.67 -10.64 -0.05
N ARG A 106 16.62 -11.04 -0.75
CA ARG A 106 15.28 -11.21 -0.19
C ARG A 106 15.26 -12.46 0.70
N PRO A 107 14.68 -12.42 1.92
CA PRO A 107 14.46 -13.61 2.72
C PRO A 107 13.60 -14.63 1.97
N PRO A 108 13.87 -15.94 2.10
CA PRO A 108 13.10 -16.97 1.41
C PRO A 108 11.62 -16.94 1.82
N PHE A 109 10.77 -17.47 0.96
CA PHE A 109 9.37 -17.70 1.30
C PHE A 109 9.26 -18.85 2.30
N ASP A 110 8.40 -18.68 3.30
CA ASP A 110 8.17 -19.67 4.35
C ASP A 110 6.77 -20.31 4.26
N GLY A 111 5.89 -19.81 3.38
CA GLY A 111 4.54 -20.33 3.16
C GLY A 111 4.07 -20.32 1.70
N PRO A 112 2.89 -20.89 1.42
CA PRO A 112 2.33 -20.98 0.07
C PRO A 112 2.07 -19.60 -0.55
N GLU A 113 2.26 -19.50 -1.86
CA GLU A 113 1.85 -18.35 -2.67
C GLU A 113 0.32 -18.28 -2.76
N LEU A 114 -0.22 -17.07 -2.69
CA LEU A 114 -1.64 -16.77 -2.79
C LEU A 114 -1.92 -16.02 -4.09
N PRO A 115 -3.00 -16.37 -4.82
CA PRO A 115 -3.32 -15.76 -6.11
C PRO A 115 -3.75 -14.29 -5.92
N LEU A 116 -2.90 -13.35 -6.33
CA LEU A 116 -3.20 -11.90 -6.24
C LEU A 116 -4.44 -11.49 -7.04
N ASP A 117 -4.72 -12.20 -8.12
CA ASP A 117 -5.89 -11.97 -8.97
C ASP A 117 -7.21 -12.43 -8.31
N GLU A 118 -7.17 -13.12 -7.17
CA GLU A 118 -8.34 -13.41 -6.35
C GLU A 118 -8.53 -12.39 -5.21
N ILE A 119 -7.57 -11.46 -5.04
CA ILE A 119 -7.53 -10.54 -3.90
C ILE A 119 -8.02 -9.15 -4.31
N PHE A 120 -8.95 -8.63 -3.51
CA PHE A 120 -9.43 -7.27 -3.65
C PHE A 120 -8.52 -6.29 -2.88
N THR A 121 -8.16 -5.21 -3.54
CA THR A 121 -7.50 -4.05 -2.93
C THR A 121 -8.39 -2.81 -3.12
N PRO A 122 -8.75 -2.09 -2.04
CA PRO A 122 -9.37 -0.77 -2.17
C PRO A 122 -8.38 0.20 -2.78
N LEU A 123 -8.71 0.76 -3.95
CA LEU A 123 -7.87 1.73 -4.64
C LEU A 123 -8.60 3.07 -4.70
N HIS A 124 -7.92 4.15 -4.32
CA HIS A 124 -8.45 5.48 -4.57
C HIS A 124 -8.48 5.73 -6.09
N THR A 125 -9.40 6.54 -6.62
CA THR A 125 -9.56 6.69 -8.08
C THR A 125 -8.86 7.92 -8.63
N ARG A 126 -8.45 8.85 -7.77
CA ARG A 126 -7.94 10.17 -8.18
C ARG A 126 -6.51 10.48 -7.75
N GLN A 127 -5.94 9.68 -6.85
CA GLN A 127 -4.63 9.93 -6.24
C GLN A 127 -3.99 8.61 -5.88
N GLY A 128 -2.83 8.32 -6.45
CA GLY A 128 -2.02 7.11 -6.25
C GLY A 128 -1.41 7.09 -4.87
N CYS A 129 -0.16 7.51 -4.79
CA CYS A 129 0.59 7.64 -3.54
C CYS A 129 1.10 9.07 -3.34
N TYR A 130 1.50 9.37 -2.11
CA TYR A 130 2.14 10.62 -1.76
C TYR A 130 3.52 10.72 -2.40
N ASN A 131 3.78 11.82 -3.09
CA ASN A 131 5.06 12.11 -3.72
C ASN A 131 5.97 12.90 -2.77
N HIS A 132 6.95 12.23 -2.14
CA HIS A 132 7.94 12.88 -1.31
C HIS A 132 9.19 13.25 -2.13
N ARG A 133 9.13 14.38 -2.84
CA ARG A 133 10.26 14.90 -3.64
C ARG A 133 10.83 13.86 -4.63
N GLY A 134 9.94 13.14 -5.31
CA GLY A 134 10.29 12.05 -6.24
C GLY A 134 10.29 10.67 -5.61
N ARG A 135 10.25 10.54 -4.28
CA ARG A 135 10.35 9.25 -3.56
C ARG A 135 9.00 8.83 -2.95
N LEU A 136 8.88 7.54 -2.62
CA LEU A 136 7.68 6.99 -1.98
C LEU A 136 7.73 7.19 -0.46
N ALA A 137 6.59 7.59 0.13
CA ALA A 137 6.43 7.63 1.58
C ALA A 137 5.84 6.30 2.09
N ARG A 138 6.69 5.33 2.43
CA ARG A 138 6.28 3.99 2.90
C ARG A 138 5.72 4.02 4.32
N CYS A 139 4.68 3.24 4.57
CA CYS A 139 4.05 3.15 5.89
C CYS A 139 4.98 2.57 6.95
N VAL A 140 5.84 1.61 6.58
CA VAL A 140 6.80 0.98 7.49
C VAL A 140 7.93 1.92 7.91
N HIS A 141 8.26 2.92 7.08
CA HIS A 141 9.35 3.88 7.33
C HIS A 141 8.85 5.16 7.99
N HIS A 142 7.59 5.52 7.75
CA HIS A 142 6.98 6.73 8.27
C HIS A 142 5.70 6.39 8.99
N LEU A 143 5.78 6.27 10.33
CA LEU A 143 4.59 6.10 11.15
C LEU A 143 3.63 7.27 10.93
N HIS A 144 2.34 6.98 11.03
CA HIS A 144 1.26 7.90 10.67
C HIS A 144 1.47 9.34 11.20
N ARG A 145 1.71 9.51 12.51
CA ARG A 145 1.93 10.84 13.12
C ARG A 145 3.14 11.56 12.52
N ALA A 146 4.26 10.85 12.34
CA ALA A 146 5.48 11.41 11.79
C ALA A 146 5.31 11.82 10.33
N PHE A 147 4.58 11.03 9.54
CA PHE A 147 4.22 11.39 8.17
C PHE A 147 3.48 12.73 8.12
N HIS A 148 2.41 12.92 8.89
CA HIS A 148 1.63 14.17 8.84
C HIS A 148 2.39 15.38 9.40
N SER A 149 3.13 15.22 10.50
CA SER A 149 3.84 16.34 11.11
C SER A 149 5.03 16.80 10.28
N ASN A 150 5.74 15.87 9.63
CA ASN A 150 7.06 16.17 9.07
C ASN A 150 7.12 16.11 7.53
N ILE A 151 6.27 15.28 6.90
CA ILE A 151 6.42 14.92 5.48
C ILE A 151 5.27 15.48 4.65
N TYR A 152 4.03 15.30 5.12
CA TYR A 152 2.81 15.59 4.38
C TYR A 152 2.70 17.07 3.99
N ARG A 153 2.49 17.33 2.71
CA ARG A 153 2.17 18.63 2.12
C ARG A 153 1.14 18.40 1.01
N ARG A 154 -0.05 18.98 1.18
CA ARG A 154 -1.17 18.83 0.24
C ARG A 154 -0.76 19.17 -1.19
N GLY A 155 -1.21 18.37 -2.16
CA GLY A 155 -0.97 18.58 -3.59
C GLY A 155 0.26 17.84 -4.12
N SER A 156 0.82 16.92 -3.33
CA SER A 156 1.98 16.11 -3.70
C SER A 156 1.53 14.66 -3.90
N ALA A 157 0.89 14.38 -5.04
CA ALA A 157 0.39 13.04 -5.39
C ALA A 157 0.98 12.55 -6.71
N ARG A 158 1.35 11.27 -6.79
CA ARG A 158 1.52 10.55 -8.06
C ARG A 158 0.16 10.00 -8.51
N GLN A 159 -0.06 9.88 -9.82
CA GLN A 159 -1.24 9.20 -10.35
C GLN A 159 -1.11 7.68 -10.18
N TRP A 160 -2.25 6.98 -10.10
CA TRP A 160 -2.28 5.53 -9.85
C TRP A 160 -1.58 4.72 -10.93
N ASP A 161 -1.84 5.06 -12.19
CA ASP A 161 -1.33 4.32 -13.34
C ASP A 161 0.21 4.40 -13.44
N ASP A 162 0.83 5.37 -12.75
CA ASP A 162 2.29 5.53 -12.70
C ASP A 162 2.94 4.71 -11.56
N VAL A 163 2.16 4.26 -10.57
CA VAL A 163 2.71 3.70 -9.32
C VAL A 163 2.45 2.23 -9.11
N ILE A 164 1.36 1.67 -9.64
CA ILE A 164 1.10 0.23 -9.58
C ILE A 164 0.16 -0.22 -10.70
N SER A 165 0.41 -1.40 -11.26
CA SER A 165 -0.42 -2.00 -12.29
C SER A 165 -1.66 -2.66 -11.68
N VAL A 166 -2.82 -2.41 -12.27
CA VAL A 166 -4.09 -3.05 -11.89
C VAL A 166 -4.65 -3.81 -13.08
N GLN A 167 -5.30 -4.95 -12.80
CA GLN A 167 -5.94 -5.72 -13.86
C GLN A 167 -7.04 -4.89 -14.52
N LYS A 168 -6.97 -4.76 -15.85
CA LYS A 168 -8.05 -4.16 -16.63
C LYS A 168 -9.24 -5.12 -16.59
N ARG A 169 -10.42 -4.57 -16.30
CA ARG A 169 -11.68 -5.32 -16.37
C ARG A 169 -12.07 -5.58 -17.81
#